data_AF-A0A7V5R3L9-F1
#
_entry.id   AF-A0A7V5R3L9-F1
#
_cell.length_a   1.000
_cell.length_b   1.000
_cell.length_c   1.000
_cell.angle_alpha   90.00
_cell.angle_beta   90.00
_cell.angle_gamma   90.00
#
_symmetry.space_group_name_H-M   'P 1'
#
loop_
_entity.id
_entity.type
_entity.pdbx_description
1 polymer ?
#
loop_
_entity_poly.entity_id
_entity_poly.type
_entity_poly.pdbx_seq_one_letter_code
_entity_poly.pdbx_strand_id
1 'polypeptide(L)'
;MNDLQKLLCLRGLTVREVAERIGYGYHITQKVIKGTRLTLRSGGTYIYSNRAIETAVAELLGLSHDECWGDKSSIRLRRLIRQEIKKQGRKREQELQQQFLHNGRIPEKEAAGNV
;
A
#
# COMPACT_ATOMS: atom_id res chain seq x y z
N MET A 1 -3.89 -11.99 0.26
CA MET A 1 -3.48 -10.62 0.64
C MET A 1 -4.71 -9.73 0.61
N ASN A 2 -5.09 -9.14 1.74
CA ASN A 2 -6.28 -8.27 1.82
C ASN A 2 -6.02 -6.89 1.18
N ASP A 3 -7.06 -6.07 1.03
CA ASP A 3 -6.95 -4.78 0.33
C ASP A 3 -6.02 -3.80 1.07
N LEU A 4 -5.97 -3.82 2.41
CA LEU A 4 -5.03 -3.01 3.19
C LEU A 4 -3.57 -3.42 2.91
N GLN A 5 -3.29 -4.72 2.89
CA GLN A 5 -1.97 -5.25 2.56
C GLN A 5 -1.56 -4.85 1.14
N LYS A 6 -2.46 -4.93 0.16
CA LYS A 6 -2.21 -4.50 -1.23
C LYS A 6 -1.84 -3.02 -1.30
N LEU A 7 -2.57 -2.17 -0.57
CA LEU A 7 -2.29 -0.74 -0.51
C LEU A 7 -0.90 -0.45 0.09
N LEU A 8 -0.54 -1.13 1.18
CA LEU A 8 0.79 -1.00 1.79
C LEU A 8 1.90 -1.38 0.82
N CYS A 9 1.73 -2.51 0.13
CA CYS A 9 2.69 -2.96 -0.88
C CYS A 9 2.86 -1.96 -2.02
N LEU A 10 1.76 -1.42 -2.55
CA LEU A 10 1.82 -0.36 -3.57
C LEU A 10 2.55 0.87 -3.05
N ARG A 11 2.37 1.24 -1.79
CA ARG A 11 3.09 2.38 -1.17
C ARG A 11 4.54 2.07 -0.80
N GLY A 12 5.05 0.88 -1.13
CA GLY A 12 6.41 0.46 -0.79
C GLY A 12 6.64 0.29 0.71
N LEU A 13 5.59 0.03 1.48
CA LEU A 13 5.66 -0.16 2.93
C LEU A 13 5.65 -1.65 3.29
N THR A 14 6.70 -2.11 3.96
CA THR A 14 6.73 -3.43 4.58
C THR A 14 6.05 -3.39 5.95
N VAL A 15 5.56 -4.54 6.41
CA VAL A 15 4.96 -4.66 7.76
C VAL A 15 5.97 -4.35 8.86
N ARG A 16 7.26 -4.63 8.64
CA ARG A 16 8.35 -4.30 9.57
C ARG A 16 8.49 -2.79 9.71
N GLU A 17 8.61 -2.06 8.60
CA GLU A 17 8.70 -0.60 8.62
C GLU A 17 7.46 0.05 9.21
N VAL A 18 6.27 -0.49 8.91
CA VAL A 18 5.03 -0.01 9.53
C VAL A 18 5.14 -0.14 11.05
N ALA A 19 5.49 -1.34 11.54
CA ALA A 19 5.62 -1.64 12.97
C ALA A 19 6.63 -0.71 13.68
N GLU A 20 7.79 -0.49 13.07
CA GLU A 20 8.81 0.44 13.55
C GLU A 20 8.29 1.88 13.63
N ARG A 21 7.60 2.36 12.59
CA ARG A 21 7.07 3.74 12.54
C ARG A 21 5.95 3.99 13.56
N ILE A 22 5.11 2.99 13.83
CA ILE A 22 4.03 3.12 14.81
C ILE A 22 4.46 2.77 16.24
N GLY A 23 5.69 2.28 16.44
CA GLY A 23 6.21 1.91 17.75
C GLY A 23 5.62 0.64 18.35
N TYR A 24 5.13 -0.30 17.52
CA TYR A 24 4.53 -1.57 17.98
C TYR A 24 5.31 -2.78 17.48
N GLY A 25 5.18 -3.93 18.15
CA GLY A 25 5.88 -5.15 17.77
C GLY A 25 5.49 -5.69 16.39
N TYR A 26 6.47 -6.20 15.63
CA TYR A 26 6.24 -6.72 14.27
C TYR A 26 5.11 -7.76 14.19
N HIS A 27 5.13 -8.79 15.04
CA HIS A 27 4.15 -9.89 14.96
C HIS A 27 2.72 -9.45 15.28
N ILE A 28 2.55 -8.53 16.23
CA ILE A 28 1.22 -8.02 16.60
C ILE A 28 0.67 -7.12 15.49
N THR A 29 1.50 -6.23 14.94
CA THR A 29 1.18 -5.38 13.78
C THR A 29 0.84 -6.21 12.56
N GLN A 30 1.61 -7.27 12.29
CA GLN A 30 1.35 -8.20 11.19
C GLN A 30 -0.02 -8.87 11.29
N LYS A 31 -0.40 -9.36 12.48
CA LYS A 31 -1.71 -10.01 12.69
C LYS A 31 -2.87 -9.02 12.54
N VAL A 32 -2.70 -7.78 12.99
CA VAL A 32 -3.69 -6.70 12.80
C VAL A 32 -3.87 -6.38 11.32
N ILE A 33 -2.77 -6.12 10.60
CA ILE A 33 -2.83 -5.81 9.16
C ILE A 33 -3.40 -6.97 8.34
N LYS A 34 -3.08 -8.22 8.70
CA LYS A 34 -3.64 -9.42 8.03
C LYS A 34 -5.12 -9.64 8.34
N GLY A 35 -5.66 -9.01 9.38
CA GLY A 35 -7.02 -9.29 9.88
C GLY A 35 -7.14 -10.67 10.53
N THR A 36 -6.02 -11.30 10.92
CA THR A 36 -6.00 -12.65 11.50
C THR A 36 -5.98 -12.65 13.02
N ARG A 37 -5.87 -11.48 13.66
CA ARG A 37 -6.12 -11.37 15.10
C ARG A 37 -7.64 -11.28 15.34
N LEU A 38 -8.29 -12.44 15.31
CA LEU A 38 -9.54 -12.64 16.02
C LEU A 38 -9.16 -12.96 17.45
N THR A 39 -9.80 -12.32 18.43
CA THR A 39 -9.78 -12.94 19.75
C THR A 39 -11.18 -12.97 20.37
N LEU A 40 -11.46 -14.11 21.00
CA LEU A 40 -12.75 -14.51 21.55
C LEU A 40 -12.99 -13.75 22.86
N ARG A 41 -14.20 -13.24 23.15
CA ARG A 41 -14.58 -13.06 24.57
C ARG A 41 -15.04 -14.40 25.12
N SER A 42 -14.73 -14.64 26.39
CA SER A 42 -15.56 -15.49 27.23
C SER A 42 -16.98 -14.91 27.26
N GLY A 43 -17.94 -15.68 26.75
CA GLY A 43 -19.34 -15.27 26.55
C GLY A 43 -19.81 -15.22 25.09
N GLY A 44 -18.97 -15.58 24.11
CA GLY A 44 -19.39 -15.72 22.70
C GLY A 44 -19.47 -14.43 21.88
N THR A 45 -19.11 -13.28 22.45
CA THR A 45 -18.95 -12.02 21.71
C THR A 45 -17.46 -11.80 21.40
N TYR A 46 -17.05 -11.39 20.20
CA TYR A 46 -15.63 -11.13 19.92
C TYR A 46 -15.30 -9.65 20.24
N ILE A 47 -14.24 -9.35 21.00
CA ILE A 47 -13.68 -7.98 21.08
C ILE A 47 -12.16 -8.06 21.11
N TYR A 48 -11.50 -8.04 19.94
CA TYR A 48 -10.07 -7.72 19.87
C TYR A 48 -9.71 -7.08 18.53
N SER A 49 -10.10 -5.82 18.41
CA SER A 49 -9.38 -4.85 17.59
C SER A 49 -8.27 -4.29 18.48
N ASN A 50 -7.01 -4.36 18.07
CA ASN A 50 -6.00 -3.55 18.76
C ASN A 50 -6.18 -2.13 18.24
N ARG A 51 -7.25 -1.46 18.71
CA ARG A 51 -7.72 -0.17 18.19
C ARG A 51 -6.58 0.84 18.14
N ALA A 52 -5.67 0.80 19.10
CA ALA A 52 -4.47 1.63 19.11
C ALA A 52 -3.54 1.36 17.90
N ILE A 53 -3.26 0.08 17.58
CA ILE A 53 -2.47 -0.27 16.38
C ILE A 53 -3.24 0.07 15.11
N GLU A 54 -4.54 -0.24 15.04
CA GLU A 54 -5.36 0.06 13.86
C GLU A 54 -5.39 1.55 13.59
N THR A 55 -5.68 2.36 14.60
CA THR A 55 -5.64 3.83 14.51
C THR A 55 -4.26 4.32 14.08
N ALA A 56 -3.18 3.86 14.70
CA ALA A 56 -1.83 4.27 14.33
C ALA A 56 -1.46 3.88 12.88
N VAL A 57 -1.88 2.70 12.40
CA VAL A 57 -1.70 2.29 11.00
C VAL A 57 -2.56 3.16 10.07
N ALA A 58 -3.78 3.51 10.46
CA ALA A 58 -4.64 4.40 9.67
C ALA A 58 -4.00 5.80 9.54
N GLU A 59 -3.53 6.36 10.64
CA GLU A 59 -2.85 7.66 10.71
C GLU A 59 -1.57 7.66 9.85
N LEU A 60 -0.75 6.60 9.93
CA LEU A 60 0.42 6.42 9.07
C LEU A 60 0.05 6.45 7.58
N LEU A 61 -1.16 5.98 7.23
CA LEU A 61 -1.67 5.98 5.86
C LEU A 61 -2.42 7.27 5.48
N GLY A 62 -2.59 8.20 6.41
CA GLY A 62 -3.40 9.41 6.22
C GLY A 62 -4.89 9.12 6.06
N LEU A 63 -5.39 8.09 6.74
CA LEU A 63 -6.78 7.61 6.66
C LEU A 63 -7.38 7.56 8.07
N SER A 64 -8.72 7.60 8.15
CA SER A 64 -9.40 7.28 9.41
C SER A 64 -9.42 5.77 9.67
N HIS A 65 -9.66 5.39 10.93
CA HIS A 65 -9.86 3.99 11.29
C HIS A 65 -10.98 3.35 10.46
N ASP A 66 -12.14 4.02 10.36
CA ASP A 66 -13.32 3.49 9.66
C ASP A 66 -13.06 3.34 8.15
N GLU A 67 -12.20 4.15 7.55
CA GLU A 67 -11.79 4.01 6.15
C GLU A 67 -10.95 2.74 5.90
N CYS A 68 -10.28 2.22 6.94
CA CYS A 68 -9.43 1.03 6.86
C CYS A 68 -10.11 -0.26 7.37
N TRP A 69 -10.96 -0.17 8.39
CA TRP A 69 -11.60 -1.33 9.04
C TRP A 69 -13.12 -1.24 9.19
N GLY A 70 -13.77 -0.13 8.81
CA GLY A 70 -15.23 0.00 8.87
C GLY A 70 -15.94 -0.75 7.73
N ASP A 71 -17.27 -0.77 7.76
CA ASP A 71 -18.11 -1.56 6.82
C ASP A 71 -17.84 -1.24 5.34
N LYS A 72 -17.49 0.03 5.04
CA LYS A 72 -17.23 0.51 3.68
C LYS A 72 -15.73 0.59 3.33
N SER A 73 -14.85 0.12 4.21
CA SER A 73 -13.39 0.15 4.04
C SER A 73 -12.94 -0.49 2.73
N SER A 74 -13.49 -1.66 2.38
CA SER A 74 -13.15 -2.36 1.14
C SER A 74 -13.34 -1.50 -0.12
N ILE A 75 -14.44 -0.77 -0.22
CA ILE A 75 -14.73 0.13 -1.35
C ILE A 75 -13.70 1.26 -1.38
N ARG A 76 -13.41 1.86 -0.22
CA ARG A 76 -12.46 2.96 -0.07
C ARG A 76 -11.02 2.54 -0.41
N LEU A 77 -10.56 1.43 0.15
CA LEU A 77 -9.24 0.87 -0.09
C LEU A 77 -9.05 0.50 -1.56
N ARG A 78 -10.03 -0.11 -2.22
CA ARG A 78 -9.98 -0.38 -3.67
C ARG A 78 -9.88 0.89 -4.49
N ARG A 79 -10.57 1.97 -4.11
CA ARG A 79 -10.43 3.28 -4.77
C ARG A 79 -8.99 3.80 -4.66
N LEU A 80 -8.41 3.74 -3.46
CA LEU A 80 -7.02 4.16 -3.21
C LEU A 80 -6.02 3.31 -3.99
N ILE A 81 -6.19 1.98 -4.01
CA ILE A 81 -5.37 1.06 -4.81
C ILE A 81 -5.38 1.46 -6.29
N ARG A 82 -6.56 1.72 -6.86
CA ARG A 82 -6.68 2.16 -8.27
C ARG A 82 -5.97 3.49 -8.52
N GLN A 83 -6.05 4.43 -7.57
CA GLN A 83 -5.35 5.72 -7.66
C GLN A 83 -3.84 5.53 -7.62
N GLU A 84 -3.32 4.68 -6.73
CA GLU A 84 -1.90 4.43 -6.60
C GLU A 84 -1.34 3.71 -7.84
N ILE A 85 -2.05 2.71 -8.39
CA ILE A 85 -1.68 2.07 -9.65
C ILE A 85 -1.60 3.09 -10.78
N LYS A 86 -2.59 3.98 -10.92
CA LYS A 86 -2.57 5.03 -11.95
C LYS A 86 -1.38 5.98 -11.77
N LYS A 87 -1.06 6.37 -10.53
CA LYS A 87 0.06 7.25 -10.22
C LYS A 87 1.40 6.61 -10.60
N GLN A 88 1.60 5.36 -10.23
CA GLN A 88 2.83 4.62 -10.56
C GLN A 88 2.94 4.32 -12.04
N GLY A 89 1.82 4.00 -12.71
CA GLY A 89 1.79 3.83 -14.16
C GLY A 89 2.26 5.07 -14.89
N ARG A 90 1.74 6.26 -14.54
CA ARG A 90 2.20 7.54 -15.13
C ARG A 90 3.68 7.81 -14.87
N LYS A 91 4.15 7.56 -13.64
CA LYS A 91 5.57 7.74 -13.30
C LYS A 91 6.44 6.82 -14.16
N ARG A 92 6.06 5.55 -14.27
CA ARG A 92 6.80 4.57 -15.05
C ARG A 92 6.79 4.89 -16.55
N GLU A 93 5.66 5.35 -17.06
CA GLU A 93 5.53 5.82 -18.43
C GLU A 93 6.49 6.99 -18.70
N GLN A 94 6.53 7.99 -17.81
CA GLN A 94 7.46 9.12 -17.92
C GLN A 94 8.93 8.67 -17.87
N GLU A 95 9.29 7.75 -16.97
CA GLU A 95 10.65 7.17 -16.90
C GLU A 95 11.04 6.48 -18.21
N LEU A 96 10.13 5.67 -18.78
CA LEU A 96 10.38 4.98 -20.05
C LEU A 96 10.47 5.97 -21.22
N GLN A 97 9.64 7.01 -21.23
CA GLN A 97 9.71 8.08 -22.23
C GLN A 97 11.06 8.79 -22.15
N GLN A 98 11.54 9.15 -20.96
CA GLN A 98 12.87 9.77 -20.80
C GLN A 98 14.01 8.83 -21.19
N GLN A 99 13.87 7.52 -20.93
CA GLN A 99 14.91 6.54 -21.21
C GLN A 99 15.02 6.22 -22.71
N PHE A 100 13.90 6.14 -23.43
CA PHE A 100 13.87 5.63 -24.80
C PHE A 100 13.45 6.66 -25.85
N LEU A 101 12.80 7.76 -25.45
CA LEU A 101 12.37 8.81 -26.37
C LEU A 101 13.19 10.07 -26.17
N HIS A 102 13.79 10.56 -27.24
CA HIS A 102 14.38 11.90 -27.30
C HIS A 102 13.36 12.81 -27.99
N ASN A 103 12.85 13.82 -27.28
CA ASN A 103 11.78 14.72 -27.78
C ASN A 103 10.53 13.97 -28.30
N GLY A 104 10.15 12.87 -27.65
CA GLY A 104 8.97 12.07 -28.03
C GLY A 104 9.16 11.17 -29.26
N ARG A 105 10.41 11.00 -29.73
CA ARG A 105 10.75 10.11 -30.85
C ARG A 105 11.77 9.06 -30.42
N ILE A 106 11.65 7.86 -30.98
CA ILE A 106 12.69 6.83 -30.86
C ILE A 106 13.87 7.31 -31.71
N PRO A 107 15.07 7.49 -31.13
CA PRO A 107 16.23 7.90 -31.91
C PRO A 107 16.52 6.86 -32.99
N GLU A 108 16.61 7.30 -34.24
CA GLU A 108 17.08 6.44 -35.32
C GLU A 108 18.50 6.00 -34.98
N LYS A 109 18.76 4.71 -35.13
CA LYS A 109 20.09 4.14 -34.92
C LYS A 109 20.99 4.82 -35.95
N GLU A 110 21.87 5.73 -35.52
CA GLU A 110 22.93 6.23 -36.39
C GLU A 110 23.63 4.98 -36.92
N ALA A 111 23.46 4.71 -38.22
CA ALA A 111 24.21 3.68 -38.90
C ALA A 111 25.67 4.05 -38.65
N ALA A 112 26.36 3.23 -37.84
CA ALA A 112 27.78 3.38 -37.58
C ALA A 112 28.45 3.45 -38.95
N GLY A 113 28.82 4.67 -39.36
CA GLY A 113 29.61 4.89 -40.54
C GLY A 113 30.93 4.20 -40.29
N ASN A 114 31.16 3.10 -41.01
CA ASN A 114 32.50 2.59 -41.21
C ASN A 114 33.33 3.73 -41.82
N VAL A 115 34.19 4.34 -41.02
CA VAL A 115 35.34 5.13 -41.48
C VAL A 115 36.57 4.53 -40.82
#